data_AF-A0A7C5FY31-F1
#
_entry.id   AF-A0A7C5FY31-F1
#
_cell.length_a   1.000
_cell.length_b   1.000
_cell.length_c   1.000
_cell.angle_alpha   90.00
_cell.angle_beta   90.00
_cell.angle_gamma   90.00
#
_symmetry.space_group_name_H-M   'P 1'
#
loop_
_entity.id
_entity.type
_entity.pdbx_description
1 polymer ?
#
loop_
_entity_poly.entity_id
_entity_poly.type
_entity_poly.pdbx_seq_one_letter_code
_entity_poly.pdbx_strand_id
1 'polypeptide(L)'
;MSRGKSYARQARMGTFGYLMPWVLAEDEEACLRIGWKPHHVQQGFDWNQSTLTAASALSWGNNLTPATSDPAKIVELMAWDAVEKSQLALGSGPRLPARIVLITECVARNLAGGYASKEELEKALVLTARRPAYERAYGNYWANPGSAFNP
;
A
#
# COMPACT_ATOMS: atom_id res chain seq x y z
N MET A 1 11.02 -24.35 -20.05
CA MET A 1 10.24 -23.11 -19.85
C MET A 1 10.18 -22.77 -18.37
N SER A 2 10.93 -21.76 -17.93
CA SER A 2 10.94 -21.28 -16.56
C SER A 2 9.62 -20.55 -16.27
N ARG A 3 8.74 -21.15 -15.47
CA ARG A 3 7.54 -20.48 -14.94
C ARG A 3 8.00 -19.26 -14.15
N GLY A 4 7.55 -18.07 -14.55
CA GLY A 4 7.96 -16.78 -14.01
C GLY A 4 7.92 -16.78 -12.49
N LYS A 5 9.10 -16.67 -11.88
CA LYS A 5 9.21 -16.41 -10.44
C LYS A 5 8.70 -14.98 -10.22
N SER A 6 7.61 -14.81 -9.47
CA SER A 6 7.22 -13.48 -9.02
C SER A 6 8.34 -12.92 -8.13
N TYR A 7 8.82 -11.72 -8.43
CA TYR A 7 9.90 -11.04 -7.69
C TYR A 7 9.66 -11.02 -6.16
N ALA A 8 8.40 -11.08 -5.73
CA ALA A 8 8.01 -11.11 -4.32
C ALA A 8 8.49 -12.35 -3.53
N ARG A 9 8.70 -13.51 -4.18
CA ARG A 9 9.11 -14.75 -3.48
C ARG A 9 10.57 -14.72 -3.01
N GLN A 10 11.46 -14.08 -3.78
CA GLN A 10 12.90 -14.06 -3.49
C GLN A 10 13.27 -13.12 -2.33
N ALA A 11 12.42 -12.14 -2.01
CA ALA A 11 12.66 -11.18 -0.93
C ALA A 11 12.25 -11.67 0.47
N ARG A 12 11.75 -12.92 0.60
CA ARG A 12 11.38 -13.51 1.89
C ARG A 12 12.59 -14.21 2.52
N MET A 13 13.36 -13.49 3.31
CA MET A 13 14.39 -14.07 4.17
C MET A 13 13.70 -14.66 5.41
N GLY A 14 13.90 -15.94 5.70
CA GLY A 14 13.20 -16.72 6.74
C GLY A 14 13.62 -16.40 8.19
N THR A 15 13.85 -15.13 8.52
CA THR A 15 14.23 -14.69 9.86
C THR A 15 13.07 -13.98 10.56
N PHE A 16 13.10 -13.96 11.91
CA PHE A 16 12.14 -13.25 12.74
C PHE A 16 12.04 -11.78 12.31
N GLY A 17 10.84 -11.32 11.93
CA GLY A 17 10.59 -9.92 11.57
C GLY A 17 9.75 -9.68 10.31
N TYR A 18 9.51 -10.70 9.47
CA TYR A 18 8.52 -10.58 8.39
C TYR A 18 7.10 -10.83 8.90
N LEU A 19 6.15 -10.07 8.37
CA LEU A 19 4.73 -10.09 8.72
C LEU A 19 4.17 -11.52 8.57
N MET A 20 3.53 -12.01 9.63
CA MET A 20 2.73 -13.26 9.63
C MET A 20 1.82 -13.29 8.39
N PRO A 21 1.60 -14.45 7.75
CA PRO A 21 0.59 -14.55 6.70
C PRO A 21 -0.80 -14.39 7.34
N TRP A 22 -1.54 -13.37 6.92
CA TRP A 22 -2.93 -13.14 7.31
C TRP A 22 -3.85 -13.50 6.15
N VAL A 23 -5.05 -13.96 6.46
CA VAL A 23 -6.14 -14.12 5.49
C VAL A 23 -7.14 -13.02 5.81
N LEU A 24 -7.43 -12.19 4.80
CA LEU A 24 -8.43 -11.12 4.88
C LEU A 24 -9.52 -11.42 3.84
N ALA A 25 -10.77 -11.17 4.21
CA ALA A 25 -11.89 -11.14 3.28
C ALA A 25 -12.28 -9.68 3.07
N GLU A 26 -12.57 -9.31 1.82
CA GLU A 26 -13.14 -7.99 1.53
C GLU A 26 -14.59 -7.94 2.01
N ASP A 27 -14.99 -6.79 2.54
CA ASP A 27 -16.40 -6.51 2.87
C ASP A 27 -17.09 -5.97 1.60
N GLU A 28 -17.63 -6.90 0.80
CA GLU A 28 -18.33 -6.59 -0.45
C GLU A 28 -19.60 -5.76 -0.21
N GLU A 29 -20.31 -6.02 0.89
CA GLU A 29 -21.51 -5.28 1.25
C GLU A 29 -21.19 -3.82 1.57
N ALA A 30 -20.10 -3.57 2.31
CA ALA A 30 -19.61 -2.21 2.55
C ALA A 30 -19.22 -1.51 1.25
N CYS A 31 -18.54 -2.21 0.34
CA CYS A 31 -18.20 -1.66 -0.97
C CYS A 31 -19.46 -1.25 -1.75
N LEU A 32 -20.50 -2.08 -1.75
CA LEU A 32 -21.81 -1.76 -2.37
C LEU A 32 -22.47 -0.55 -1.72
N ARG A 33 -22.51 -0.46 -0.39
CA ARG A 33 -23.06 0.70 0.34
C ARG A 33 -22.35 2.00 -0.03
N ILE A 34 -21.04 1.94 -0.22
CA ILE A 34 -20.17 3.09 -0.53
C ILE A 34 -20.23 3.45 -2.03
N GLY A 35 -20.64 2.53 -2.90
CA GLY A 35 -20.60 2.70 -4.36
C GLY A 35 -19.23 2.43 -4.96
N TRP A 36 -18.33 1.77 -4.23
CA TRP A 36 -17.03 1.33 -4.75
C TRP A 36 -17.10 -0.12 -5.21
N LYS A 37 -16.32 -0.44 -6.25
CA LYS A 37 -16.16 -1.83 -6.69
C LYS A 37 -15.23 -2.58 -5.72
N PRO A 38 -15.60 -3.78 -5.27
CA PRO A 38 -14.67 -4.70 -4.61
C PRO A 38 -13.44 -4.96 -5.47
N HIS A 39 -12.33 -5.28 -4.81
CA HIS A 39 -11.05 -5.54 -5.43
C HIS A 39 -11.14 -6.64 -6.51
N HIS A 40 -11.82 -7.76 -6.25
CA HIS A 40 -11.93 -8.83 -7.25
C HIS A 40 -12.66 -8.38 -8.51
N VAL A 41 -13.70 -7.56 -8.36
CA VAL A 41 -14.42 -6.95 -9.49
C VAL A 41 -13.51 -6.02 -10.28
N GLN A 42 -12.62 -5.26 -9.61
CA GLN A 42 -11.61 -4.45 -10.29
C GLN A 42 -10.58 -5.31 -11.06
N GLN A 43 -10.34 -6.55 -10.63
CA GLN A 43 -9.47 -7.51 -11.33
C GLN A 43 -10.19 -8.27 -12.46
N GLY A 44 -11.47 -7.99 -12.72
CA GLY A 44 -12.25 -8.58 -13.82
C GLY A 44 -13.03 -9.84 -13.46
N PHE A 45 -13.13 -10.18 -12.17
CA PHE A 45 -14.04 -11.23 -11.70
C PHE A 45 -15.47 -10.70 -11.57
N ASP A 46 -16.46 -11.59 -11.63
CA ASP A 46 -17.85 -11.20 -11.39
C ASP A 46 -18.10 -11.00 -9.89
N TRP A 47 -19.10 -10.18 -9.54
CA TRP A 47 -19.46 -9.87 -8.17
C TRP A 47 -19.65 -11.11 -7.28
N ASN A 48 -20.37 -12.14 -7.77
CA ASN A 48 -20.71 -13.32 -6.98
C ASN A 48 -19.72 -14.48 -7.12
N GLN A 49 -18.50 -14.22 -7.63
CA GLN A 49 -17.48 -15.26 -7.74
C GLN A 49 -16.72 -15.41 -6.43
N SER A 50 -16.55 -16.66 -5.98
CA SER A 50 -15.66 -16.97 -4.86
C SER A 50 -14.21 -16.73 -5.28
N THR A 51 -13.59 -15.67 -4.76
CA THR A 51 -12.22 -15.30 -5.09
C THR A 51 -11.31 -15.38 -3.87
N LEU A 52 -10.03 -15.72 -4.11
CA LEU A 52 -8.97 -15.65 -3.12
C LEU A 52 -7.90 -14.68 -3.61
N THR A 53 -7.76 -13.55 -2.91
CA THR A 53 -6.68 -12.59 -3.21
C THR A 53 -5.44 -12.98 -2.43
N ALA A 54 -4.41 -13.45 -3.14
CA ALA A 54 -3.10 -13.75 -2.56
C ALA A 54 -2.12 -12.63 -2.91
N ALA A 55 -1.77 -11.81 -1.93
CA ALA A 55 -0.85 -10.68 -2.11
C ALA A 55 0.32 -10.73 -1.12
N SER A 56 1.37 -9.96 -1.41
CA SER A 56 2.51 -9.77 -0.52
C SER A 56 2.84 -8.28 -0.50
N ALA A 57 2.87 -7.69 0.69
CA ALA A 57 3.35 -6.33 0.88
C ALA A 57 4.78 -6.37 1.43
N LEU A 58 5.63 -5.47 0.93
CA LEU A 58 6.98 -5.27 1.49
C LEU A 58 6.95 -4.33 2.70
N SER A 59 5.93 -3.47 2.78
CA SER A 59 5.67 -2.61 3.92
C SER A 59 4.16 -2.61 4.13
N TRP A 60 3.74 -2.97 5.35
CA TRP A 60 2.35 -2.83 5.77
C TRP A 60 2.18 -1.44 6.39
N GLY A 61 1.14 -0.72 5.99
CA GLY A 61 0.73 0.50 6.68
C GLY A 61 0.18 0.20 8.08
N ASN A 62 0.11 1.21 8.94
CA ASN A 62 -0.71 1.06 10.15
C ASN A 62 -2.19 1.06 9.76
N ASN A 63 -3.06 0.56 10.65
CA ASN A 63 -4.49 0.78 10.53
C ASN A 63 -4.73 2.29 10.38
N LEU A 64 -5.33 2.69 9.26
CA LEU A 64 -5.63 4.09 8.98
C LEU A 64 -6.74 4.54 9.94
N THR A 65 -6.40 5.37 10.92
CA THR A 65 -7.32 5.90 11.94
C THR A 65 -7.27 7.42 11.93
N PRO A 66 -7.74 8.06 10.85
CA PRO A 66 -7.67 9.50 10.70
C PRO A 66 -8.64 10.16 11.69
N ALA A 67 -8.17 11.17 12.42
CA ALA A 67 -8.99 11.96 13.34
C ALA A 67 -9.78 13.07 12.59
N THR A 68 -10.24 12.78 11.37
CA THR A 68 -10.98 13.71 10.51
C THR A 68 -11.89 12.95 9.54
N SER A 69 -12.97 13.61 9.13
CA SER A 69 -13.86 13.14 8.05
C SER A 69 -13.59 13.82 6.71
N ASP A 70 -12.67 14.78 6.64
CA ASP A 70 -12.31 15.47 5.39
C ASP A 70 -11.52 14.53 4.46
N PRO A 71 -12.07 14.14 3.28
CA PRO A 71 -11.41 13.21 2.37
C PRO A 71 -10.04 13.70 1.88
N ALA A 72 -9.87 15.00 1.65
CA ALA A 72 -8.60 15.54 1.18
C ALA A 72 -7.52 15.40 2.25
N LYS A 73 -7.86 15.68 3.52
CA LYS A 73 -6.94 15.47 4.65
C LYS A 73 -6.64 14.01 4.92
N ILE A 74 -7.60 13.11 4.72
CA ILE A 74 -7.33 11.67 4.80
C ILE A 74 -6.31 11.26 3.72
N VAL A 75 -6.45 11.73 2.48
CA VAL A 75 -5.47 11.47 1.41
C VAL A 75 -4.10 12.06 1.72
N GLU A 76 -4.02 13.28 2.23
CA GLU A 76 -2.75 13.87 2.68
C GLU A 76 -2.06 13.00 3.74
N LEU A 77 -2.80 12.51 4.75
CA LEU A 77 -2.27 11.65 5.80
C LEU A 77 -1.82 10.29 5.25
N MET A 78 -2.62 9.67 4.38
CA MET A 78 -2.27 8.41 3.72
C MET A 78 -1.01 8.56 2.86
N ALA A 79 -0.92 9.64 2.10
CA ALA A 79 0.22 9.94 1.25
C ALA A 79 1.48 10.23 2.06
N TRP A 80 1.35 10.96 3.17
CA TRP A 80 2.45 11.19 4.11
C TRP A 80 2.97 9.89 4.73
N ASP A 81 2.09 9.02 5.24
CA ASP A 81 2.46 7.68 5.74
C ASP A 81 3.13 6.84 4.64
N ALA A 82 2.63 6.98 3.40
CA ALA A 82 3.16 6.32 2.21
C ALA A 82 4.57 6.78 1.79
N VAL A 83 5.04 7.96 2.19
CA VAL A 83 6.39 8.45 1.86
C VAL A 83 7.35 8.42 3.05
N GLU A 84 6.83 8.56 4.26
CA GLU A 84 7.61 8.63 5.48
C GLU A 84 8.10 7.24 5.91
N LYS A 85 7.17 6.28 5.97
CA LYS A 85 7.52 4.89 6.30
C LYS A 85 8.18 4.25 5.10
N SER A 86 9.20 3.43 5.31
CA SER A 86 9.82 2.65 4.25
C SER A 86 9.92 1.18 4.65
N GLN A 87 10.11 0.28 3.68
CA GLN A 87 10.23 -1.16 3.95
C GLN A 87 11.34 -1.46 4.97
N LEU A 88 12.48 -0.79 4.81
CA LEU A 88 13.65 -0.95 5.66
C LEU A 88 13.78 0.30 6.52
N ALA A 89 14.16 0.16 7.79
CA ALA A 89 14.19 1.26 8.76
C ALA A 89 14.91 2.54 8.28
N LEU A 90 15.86 2.40 7.35
CA LEU A 90 16.65 3.51 6.82
C LEU A 90 16.39 3.81 5.32
N GLY A 91 15.35 3.23 4.71
CA GLY A 91 14.93 3.57 3.35
C GLY A 91 15.75 2.97 2.20
N SER A 92 16.59 1.98 2.46
CA SER A 92 17.41 1.30 1.45
C SER A 92 16.67 0.35 0.51
N GLY A 93 15.36 0.21 0.70
CA GLY A 93 14.51 -0.64 -0.13
C GLY A 93 14.19 -0.03 -1.51
N PRO A 94 13.37 -0.73 -2.29
CA PRO A 94 12.86 -0.26 -3.57
C PRO A 94 12.29 1.15 -3.47
N ARG A 95 12.48 1.96 -4.52
CA ARG A 95 12.00 3.35 -4.57
C ARG A 95 10.49 3.50 -4.33
N LEU A 96 9.72 2.50 -4.77
CA LEU A 96 8.26 2.44 -4.66
C LEU A 96 7.88 1.00 -4.28
N PRO A 97 7.92 0.64 -2.98
CA PRO A 97 7.45 -0.67 -2.57
C PRO A 97 5.94 -0.74 -2.81
N ALA A 98 5.46 -1.89 -3.30
CA ALA A 98 4.02 -2.14 -3.36
C ALA A 98 3.45 -2.07 -1.94
N ARG A 99 2.41 -1.24 -1.76
CA ARG A 99 1.71 -1.05 -0.50
C ARG A 99 0.31 -1.60 -0.59
N ILE A 100 -0.08 -2.29 0.47
CA ILE A 100 -1.47 -2.66 0.72
C ILE A 100 -1.92 -1.80 1.89
N VAL A 101 -2.97 -1.02 1.68
CA VAL A 101 -3.57 -0.18 2.72
C VAL A 101 -4.91 -0.78 3.08
N LEU A 102 -5.10 -1.02 4.38
CA LEU A 102 -6.37 -1.47 4.92
C LEU A 102 -7.08 -0.28 5.54
N ILE A 103 -8.34 -0.11 5.18
CA ILE A 103 -9.19 0.95 5.69
C ILE A 103 -10.48 0.33 6.21
N THR A 104 -11.00 0.89 7.29
CA THR A 104 -12.32 0.51 7.82
C THR A 104 -13.42 1.14 6.96
N GLU A 105 -14.63 0.59 7.02
CA GLU A 105 -15.78 1.12 6.27
C GLU A 105 -16.02 2.62 6.54
N CYS A 106 -15.86 3.08 7.78
CA CYS A 106 -16.09 4.49 8.11
C CYS A 106 -15.10 5.42 7.40
N VAL A 107 -13.84 5.02 7.26
CA VAL A 107 -12.82 5.77 6.53
C VAL A 107 -13.07 5.70 5.02
N ALA A 108 -13.40 4.51 4.51
CA ALA A 108 -13.76 4.30 3.11
C ALA A 108 -14.96 5.18 2.70
N ARG A 109 -15.98 5.29 3.54
CA ARG A 109 -17.14 6.16 3.32
C ARG A 109 -16.75 7.64 3.27
N ASN A 110 -15.91 8.10 4.19
CA ASN A 110 -15.44 9.50 4.18
C ASN A 110 -14.66 9.81 2.89
N LEU A 111 -13.78 8.89 2.48
CA LEU A 111 -13.03 9.00 1.22
C LEU A 111 -13.96 9.02 0.00
N ALA A 112 -14.97 8.17 -0.04
CA ALA A 112 -15.93 8.14 -1.15
C ALA A 112 -16.73 9.44 -1.30
N GLY A 113 -16.87 10.22 -0.24
CA GLY A 113 -17.46 11.57 -0.30
C GLY A 113 -16.63 12.57 -1.11
N GLY A 114 -15.33 12.32 -1.32
CA GLY A 114 -14.43 13.18 -2.11
C GLY A 114 -13.86 12.53 -3.38
N TYR A 115 -13.99 11.20 -3.53
CA TYR A 115 -13.42 10.44 -4.65
C TYR A 115 -14.44 9.40 -5.13
N ALA A 116 -14.92 9.56 -6.37
CA ALA A 116 -16.03 8.76 -6.88
C ALA A 116 -15.65 7.29 -7.13
N SER A 117 -14.37 7.02 -7.37
CA SER A 117 -13.86 5.67 -7.58
C SER A 117 -12.52 5.44 -6.88
N LYS A 118 -12.19 4.16 -6.65
CA LYS A 118 -10.88 3.76 -6.11
C LYS A 118 -9.73 4.21 -7.03
N GLU A 119 -9.94 4.27 -8.35
CA GLU A 119 -8.95 4.75 -9.32
C GLU A 119 -8.71 6.26 -9.21
N GLU A 120 -9.74 7.05 -8.94
CA GLU A 120 -9.58 8.49 -8.66
C GLU A 120 -8.83 8.72 -7.36
N LEU A 121 -9.17 7.96 -6.30
CA LEU A 121 -8.46 7.98 -5.03
C LEU A 121 -6.98 7.60 -5.22
N GLU A 122 -6.69 6.56 -5.98
CA GLU A 122 -5.32 6.12 -6.26
C GLU A 122 -4.52 7.22 -6.97
N LYS A 123 -5.10 7.87 -7.99
CA LYS A 123 -4.48 9.01 -8.66
C LYS A 123 -4.20 10.15 -7.69
N ALA A 124 -5.16 10.48 -6.81
CA ALA A 124 -4.98 11.51 -5.79
C ALA A 124 -3.84 11.17 -4.82
N LEU A 125 -3.76 9.91 -4.37
CA LEU A 125 -2.66 9.43 -3.52
C LEU A 125 -1.30 9.54 -4.23
N VAL A 126 -1.21 9.10 -5.49
CA VAL A 126 0.03 9.19 -6.28
C VAL A 126 0.44 10.65 -6.52
N LEU A 127 -0.51 11.56 -6.74
CA LEU A 127 -0.23 12.98 -6.90
C LEU A 127 0.20 13.66 -5.60
N THR A 128 -0.35 13.22 -4.46
CA THR A 128 -0.07 13.81 -3.15
C THR A 128 1.21 13.25 -2.51
N ALA A 129 1.55 11.99 -2.80
CA ALA A 129 2.75 11.34 -2.26
C ALA A 129 4.02 11.99 -2.82
N ARG A 130 4.62 12.89 -2.03
CA ARG A 130 5.83 13.63 -2.37
C ARG A 130 6.82 13.58 -1.21
N ARG A 131 8.11 13.50 -1.53
CA ARG A 131 9.22 13.57 -0.57
C ARG A 131 10.31 14.49 -1.13
N PRO A 132 10.96 15.32 -0.32
CA PRO A 132 12.09 16.12 -0.77
C PRO A 132 13.21 15.23 -1.35
N ALA A 133 13.79 15.66 -2.47
CA ALA A 133 14.80 14.88 -3.18
C ALA A 133 16.06 14.64 -2.34
N TYR A 134 16.45 15.60 -1.49
CA TYR A 134 17.65 15.50 -0.66
C TYR A 134 17.55 14.39 0.40
N GLU A 135 16.38 14.17 0.99
CA GLU A 135 16.19 13.07 1.96
C GLU A 135 16.35 11.71 1.27
N ARG A 136 15.86 11.59 0.04
CA ARG A 136 16.04 10.38 -0.74
C ARG A 136 17.50 10.15 -1.12
N ALA A 137 18.20 11.21 -1.52
CA ALA A 137 19.63 11.14 -1.82
C ALA A 137 20.44 10.70 -0.59
N TYR A 138 20.15 11.27 0.58
CA TYR A 138 20.80 10.92 1.85
C TYR A 138 20.59 9.44 2.22
N GLY A 139 19.35 8.95 2.20
CA GLY A 139 19.05 7.54 2.47
C GLY A 139 19.68 6.59 1.44
N ASN A 140 19.64 6.93 0.15
CA ASN A 140 20.31 6.12 -0.86
C ASN A 140 21.83 6.03 -0.65
N TYR A 141 22.46 7.12 -0.20
CA TYR A 141 23.91 7.17 -0.03
C TYR A 141 24.37 6.49 1.26
N TRP A 142 23.73 6.81 2.40
CA TRP A 142 24.19 6.35 3.71
C TRP A 142 23.50 5.10 4.23
N ALA A 143 22.29 4.82 3.75
CA ALA A 143 21.47 3.74 4.30
C ALA A 143 21.35 2.53 3.39
N ASN A 144 21.72 2.63 2.11
CA ASN A 144 21.72 1.51 1.18
C ASN A 144 22.99 0.67 1.33
N PRO A 145 22.94 -0.54 1.93
CA PRO A 145 24.13 -1.36 2.15
C PRO A 145 24.59 -2.06 0.85
N GLY A 146 24.25 -1.53 -0.32
CA GLY A 146 24.60 -2.06 -1.64
C GLY A 146 26.11 -2.05 -1.89
N SER A 147 26.82 -2.98 -1.26
CA SER A 147 28.19 -3.45 -1.55
C SER A 147 29.35 -2.46 -1.47
N ALA A 148 29.22 -1.32 -0.80
CA ALA A 148 30.38 -0.49 -0.45
C ALA A 148 30.31 -0.01 1.00
N PHE A 149 30.75 -0.85 1.92
CA PHE A 149 31.19 -0.38 3.23
C PHE A 149 32.56 0.26 3.03
N ASN A 150 32.56 1.60 2.89
CA ASN A 150 33.67 2.47 2.48
C ASN A 150 34.12 2.31 1.02
N PRO A 151 34.50 3.41 0.32
CA PRO A 151 35.45 3.29 -0.77
C PRO A 151 36.81 2.77 -0.26
#